data_AF-A0AAT9I9B1-F1
#
_entry.id   AF-A0AAT9I9B1-F1
#
_cell.length_a   1.000
_cell.length_b   1.000
_cell.length_c   1.000
_cell.angle_alpha   90.00
_cell.angle_beta   90.00
_cell.angle_gamma   90.00
#
_symmetry.space_group_name_H-M   'P 1'
#
loop_
_entity.id
_entity.type
_entity.pdbx_description
1 polymer ?
#
loop_
_entity_poly.entity_id
_entity_poly.type
_entity_poly.pdbx_seq_one_letter_code
_entity_poly.pdbx_strand_id
1 'polypeptide(L)'
;MRILSFITILAVSAMLASCEKELKPKPISFDVATTGNTYHAGDTVFFTLSGNPDIITFYSGQAGADYTFKDRVPDPDRGVAIKDISQRLDRYFYIYPDPGVYKAVFAAFNAAGTKQVDAAKEINITVQ
;
A
#
# COMPACT_ATOMS: atom_id res chain seq x y z
N MET A 1 16.63 -22.84 56.75
CA MET A 1 15.44 -22.27 56.07
C MET A 1 15.83 -21.11 55.13
N ARG A 2 16.69 -21.37 54.14
CA ARG A 2 17.06 -20.37 53.11
C ARG A 2 17.23 -20.96 51.72
N ILE A 3 17.56 -22.26 51.61
CA ILE A 3 17.74 -22.95 50.33
C ILE A 3 16.40 -23.35 49.68
N LEU A 4 15.33 -23.61 50.46
CA LEU A 4 14.00 -23.91 49.91
C LEU A 4 13.35 -22.74 49.16
N SER A 5 13.76 -21.49 49.47
CA SER A 5 13.22 -20.27 48.86
C SER A 5 13.87 -19.92 47.51
N PHE A 6 15.02 -20.51 47.18
CA PHE A 6 15.69 -20.31 45.90
C PHE A 6 15.25 -21.33 44.84
N ILE A 7 14.80 -22.52 45.25
CA ILE A 7 14.33 -23.57 44.33
C ILE A 7 12.98 -23.20 43.70
N THR A 8 12.12 -22.46 44.42
CA THR A 8 10.84 -21.99 43.91
C THR A 8 10.97 -20.86 42.87
N ILE A 9 12.08 -20.12 42.83
CA ILE A 9 12.31 -19.03 41.87
C ILE A 9 12.80 -19.56 40.51
N LEU A 10 13.49 -20.70 40.47
CA LEU A 10 14.05 -21.24 39.24
C LEU A 10 13.02 -21.96 38.35
N ALA A 11 11.94 -22.48 38.93
CA ALA A 11 10.91 -23.23 38.20
C ALA A 11 9.88 -22.35 37.47
N VAL A 12 9.74 -21.06 37.85
CA VAL A 12 8.77 -20.12 37.24
C VAL A 12 9.33 -19.47 35.97
N SER A 13 10.66 -19.47 35.79
CA SER A 13 11.33 -18.81 34.66
C SER A 13 11.27 -19.58 33.33
N ALA A 14 10.81 -20.84 33.31
CA ALA A 14 10.96 -21.72 32.15
C ALA A 14 9.75 -21.73 31.18
N MET A 15 8.72 -20.89 31.38
CA MET A 15 7.45 -20.98 30.62
C MET A 15 7.16 -19.85 29.62
N LEU A 16 8.14 -19.03 29.22
CA LEU A 16 7.93 -17.99 28.19
C LEU A 16 8.71 -18.21 26.88
N ALA A 17 9.05 -19.45 26.53
CA ALA A 17 9.51 -19.78 25.19
C ALA A 17 8.32 -19.82 24.21
N SER A 18 7.67 -18.67 23.99
CA SER A 18 6.76 -18.50 22.85
C SER A 18 7.61 -18.45 21.59
N CYS A 19 7.65 -19.57 20.85
CA CYS A 19 8.14 -19.54 19.48
C CYS A 19 7.10 -18.80 18.64
N GLU A 20 7.27 -17.48 18.48
CA GLU A 20 6.53 -16.75 17.45
C GLU A 20 7.10 -17.14 16.09
N LYS A 21 6.32 -17.86 15.28
CA LYS A 21 6.66 -18.04 13.86
C LYS A 21 6.65 -16.66 13.22
N GLU A 22 7.83 -16.16 12.86
CA GLU A 22 7.94 -14.92 12.13
C GLU A 22 7.29 -15.07 10.75
N LEU A 23 6.11 -14.48 10.58
CA LEU A 23 5.54 -14.24 9.27
C LEU A 23 6.33 -13.10 8.63
N LYS A 24 6.91 -13.35 7.45
CA LYS A 24 7.65 -12.35 6.68
C LYS A 24 6.88 -12.03 5.40
N PRO A 25 6.53 -10.75 5.16
CA PRO A 25 5.89 -10.36 3.91
C PRO A 25 6.82 -10.59 2.73
N LYS A 26 6.22 -10.86 1.56
CA LYS A 26 6.98 -10.97 0.31
C LYS A 26 7.64 -9.61 0.01
N PRO A 27 8.90 -9.58 -0.46
CA PRO A 27 9.48 -8.35 -1.00
C PRO A 27 8.57 -7.77 -2.08
N ILE A 28 8.44 -6.44 -2.10
CA ILE A 28 7.64 -5.76 -3.10
C ILE A 28 8.51 -5.26 -4.25
N SER A 29 8.14 -5.64 -5.46
CA SER A 29 8.56 -5.06 -6.72
C SER A 29 7.30 -4.52 -7.37
N PHE A 30 7.26 -3.22 -7.63
CA PHE A 30 6.10 -2.58 -8.19
C PHE A 30 6.54 -1.47 -9.12
N ASP A 31 5.93 -1.40 -10.31
CA ASP A 31 6.15 -0.32 -11.26
C ASP A 31 4.87 -0.01 -12.05
N VAL A 32 4.77 1.24 -12.47
CA VAL A 32 3.60 1.78 -13.20
C VAL A 32 4.10 2.55 -14.41
N ALA A 33 3.52 2.24 -15.57
CA ALA A 33 3.81 2.92 -16.82
C ALA A 33 2.54 3.43 -17.50
N THR A 34 2.67 4.52 -18.24
CA THR A 34 1.63 5.07 -19.12
C THR A 34 2.26 5.39 -20.48
N THR A 35 1.46 5.38 -21.55
CA THR A 35 1.93 5.70 -22.90
C THR A 35 2.17 7.19 -23.13
N GLY A 36 1.57 8.03 -22.30
CA GLY A 36 1.66 9.48 -22.39
C GLY A 36 1.37 10.16 -21.04
N ASN A 37 1.57 11.46 -21.01
CA ASN A 37 1.43 12.30 -19.82
C ASN A 37 0.64 13.59 -20.11
N THR A 38 0.10 13.75 -21.32
CA THR A 38 -0.79 14.84 -21.71
C THR A 38 -2.02 14.27 -22.40
N TYR A 39 -3.20 14.69 -21.97
CA TYR A 39 -4.51 14.20 -22.41
C TYR A 39 -5.52 15.35 -22.49
N HIS A 40 -6.64 15.14 -23.16
CA HIS A 40 -7.79 16.03 -23.07
C HIS A 40 -8.72 15.63 -21.92
N ALA A 41 -9.46 16.60 -21.38
CA ALA A 41 -10.49 16.31 -20.39
C ALA A 41 -11.50 15.29 -20.95
N GLY A 42 -11.78 14.23 -20.18
CA GLY A 42 -12.63 13.11 -20.60
C GLY A 42 -11.91 11.99 -21.33
N ASP A 43 -10.63 12.13 -21.69
CA ASP A 43 -9.84 11.04 -22.26
C ASP A 43 -9.60 9.92 -21.23
N THR A 44 -9.47 8.70 -21.76
CA THR A 44 -9.10 7.54 -20.94
C THR A 44 -7.58 7.43 -20.82
N VAL A 45 -7.08 7.59 -19.60
CA VAL A 45 -5.67 7.34 -19.27
C VAL A 45 -5.50 5.88 -18.87
N PHE A 46 -4.65 5.15 -19.60
CA PHE A 46 -4.33 3.75 -19.29
C PHE A 46 -2.99 3.62 -18.56
N PHE A 47 -3.03 2.95 -17.42
CA PHE A 47 -1.87 2.62 -16.60
C PHE A 47 -1.59 1.12 -16.70
N THR A 48 -0.38 0.76 -17.08
CA THR A 48 0.13 -0.62 -17.02
C THR A 48 0.82 -0.82 -15.68
N LEU A 49 0.35 -1.82 -14.93
CA LEU A 49 0.84 -2.16 -13.60
C LEU A 49 1.69 -3.43 -13.71
N SER A 50 2.85 -3.43 -13.07
CA SER A 50 3.77 -4.58 -13.12
C SER A 50 4.40 -4.86 -11.75
N GLY A 51 4.90 -6.09 -11.60
CA GLY A 51 5.50 -6.58 -10.36
C GLY A 51 4.58 -7.52 -9.58
N ASN A 52 4.72 -7.52 -8.26
CA ASN A 52 4.07 -8.47 -7.34
C ASN A 52 3.36 -7.83 -6.13
N PRO A 53 2.64 -6.70 -6.26
CA PRO A 53 1.86 -6.17 -5.15
C PRO A 53 0.61 -7.02 -4.90
N ASP A 54 0.32 -7.30 -3.64
CA ASP A 54 -0.86 -8.03 -3.19
C ASP A 54 -2.06 -7.05 -3.11
N ILE A 55 -1.85 -5.82 -2.63
CA ILE A 55 -2.88 -4.75 -2.56
C ILE A 55 -2.39 -3.52 -3.34
N ILE A 56 -3.30 -2.82 -4.03
CA ILE A 56 -3.02 -1.51 -4.65
C ILE A 56 -4.21 -0.55 -4.40
N THR A 57 -3.88 0.66 -3.97
CA THR A 57 -4.78 1.80 -3.84
C THR A 57 -4.36 2.91 -4.79
N PHE A 58 -5.29 3.44 -5.56
CA PHE A 58 -5.08 4.53 -6.52
C PHE A 58 -5.57 5.86 -5.96
N TYR A 59 -4.75 6.89 -6.10
CA TYR A 59 -5.05 8.28 -5.78
C TYR A 59 -4.94 9.08 -7.08
N SER A 60 -6.02 9.74 -7.51
CA SER A 60 -6.01 10.46 -8.79
C SER A 60 -5.19 11.75 -8.76
N GLY A 61 -4.96 12.31 -7.56
CA GLY A 61 -4.34 13.62 -7.37
C GLY A 61 -5.32 14.79 -7.52
N GLN A 62 -6.61 14.51 -7.68
CA GLN A 62 -7.66 15.54 -7.58
C GLN A 62 -7.90 15.93 -6.11
N ALA A 63 -8.58 17.06 -5.90
CA ALA A 63 -9.01 17.46 -4.57
C ALA A 63 -9.90 16.36 -3.95
N GLY A 64 -9.61 15.92 -2.72
CA GLY A 64 -10.29 14.78 -2.12
C GLY A 64 -9.67 13.42 -2.50
N ALA A 65 -8.53 13.39 -3.19
CA ALA A 65 -7.82 12.17 -3.57
C ALA A 65 -6.29 12.39 -3.68
N ASP A 66 -5.70 13.20 -2.79
CA ASP A 66 -4.25 13.42 -2.70
C ASP A 66 -3.58 12.44 -1.73
N TYR A 67 -2.60 11.67 -2.24
CA TYR A 67 -1.83 10.70 -1.46
C TYR A 67 -1.10 11.31 -0.26
N THR A 68 -0.75 12.60 -0.31
CA THR A 68 -0.09 13.34 0.77
C THR A 68 -0.91 13.32 2.07
N PHE A 69 -2.22 13.09 1.97
CA PHE A 69 -3.16 13.17 3.08
C PHE A 69 -3.66 11.81 3.57
N LYS A 70 -3.10 10.69 3.06
CA LYS A 70 -3.51 9.31 3.38
C LYS A 70 -3.56 8.94 4.88
N ASP A 71 -2.87 9.68 5.74
CA ASP A 71 -2.78 9.43 7.18
C ASP A 71 -3.62 10.44 8.01
N ARG A 72 -4.37 11.35 7.37
CA ARG A 72 -5.17 12.37 8.07
C ARG A 72 -6.45 11.79 8.68
N VAL A 73 -6.87 12.35 9.82
CA VAL A 73 -8.12 11.99 10.50
C VAL A 73 -8.89 13.26 10.88
N PRO A 74 -10.20 13.39 10.53
CA PRO A 74 -10.92 12.54 9.58
C PRO A 74 -10.30 12.63 8.19
N ASP A 75 -10.40 11.56 7.39
CA ASP A 75 -9.79 11.49 6.06
C ASP A 75 -10.76 12.01 4.99
N PRO A 76 -10.58 13.25 4.48
CA PRO A 76 -11.36 13.73 3.35
C PRO A 76 -10.86 13.13 2.02
N ASP A 77 -9.66 12.57 1.97
CA ASP A 77 -8.95 12.20 0.75
C ASP A 77 -8.98 10.69 0.50
N ARG A 78 -9.87 10.22 -0.36
CA ARG A 78 -10.13 8.79 -0.52
C ARG A 78 -9.41 8.21 -1.72
N GLY A 79 -8.36 7.44 -1.44
CA GLY A 79 -7.83 6.49 -2.41
C GLY A 79 -8.87 5.41 -2.77
N VAL A 80 -8.85 4.97 -4.02
CA VAL A 80 -9.70 3.86 -4.51
C VAL A 80 -8.91 2.57 -4.40
N ALA A 81 -9.39 1.59 -3.64
CA ALA A 81 -8.81 0.25 -3.66
C ALA A 81 -9.10 -0.41 -5.01
N ILE A 82 -8.07 -0.62 -5.82
CA ILE A 82 -8.21 -1.15 -7.19
C ILE A 82 -7.77 -2.61 -7.30
N LYS A 83 -7.02 -3.13 -6.32
CA LYS A 83 -6.55 -4.50 -6.28
C LYS A 83 -6.57 -5.06 -4.87
N ASP A 84 -7.00 -6.32 -4.75
CA ASP A 84 -6.82 -7.16 -3.57
C ASP A 84 -5.97 -8.42 -3.85
N ILE A 85 -5.83 -9.26 -2.82
CA ILE A 85 -4.98 -10.45 -2.85
C ILE A 85 -5.54 -11.58 -3.72
N SER A 86 -6.82 -11.52 -4.09
CA SER A 86 -7.52 -12.62 -4.76
C SER A 86 -7.24 -12.66 -6.26
N GLN A 87 -6.89 -11.53 -6.87
CA GLN A 87 -6.71 -11.40 -8.30
C GLN A 87 -5.46 -10.59 -8.67
N ARG A 88 -4.94 -10.86 -9.87
CA ARG A 88 -3.90 -10.06 -10.49
C ARG A 88 -4.54 -8.87 -11.23
N LEU A 89 -3.89 -7.70 -11.17
CA LEU A 89 -4.30 -6.52 -11.92
C LEU A 89 -3.07 -5.97 -12.67
N ASP A 90 -3.08 -6.12 -14.00
CA ASP A 90 -1.98 -5.66 -14.86
C ASP A 90 -2.29 -4.33 -15.56
N ARG A 91 -3.55 -3.88 -15.52
CA ARG A 91 -3.99 -2.62 -16.14
C ARG A 91 -5.08 -1.96 -15.32
N TYR A 92 -4.99 -0.64 -15.21
CA TYR A 92 -6.02 0.22 -14.65
C TYR A 92 -6.25 1.40 -15.58
N PHE A 93 -7.44 1.98 -15.57
CA PHE A 93 -7.73 3.20 -16.32
C PHE A 93 -8.41 4.22 -15.43
N TYR A 94 -8.23 5.49 -15.78
CA TYR A 94 -8.92 6.59 -15.12
C TYR A 94 -9.26 7.69 -16.13
N ILE A 95 -10.32 8.43 -15.86
CA ILE A 95 -10.77 9.56 -16.67
C ILE A 95 -10.73 10.80 -15.80
N TYR A 96 -9.95 11.79 -16.21
CA TYR A 96 -9.90 13.09 -15.56
C TYR A 96 -10.98 13.99 -16.19
N PRO A 97 -11.97 14.47 -15.41
CA PRO A 97 -13.09 15.23 -15.96
C PRO A 97 -12.75 16.69 -16.27
N ASP A 98 -11.76 17.26 -15.57
CA ASP A 98 -11.41 18.68 -15.65
C ASP A 98 -9.95 18.85 -16.11
N PRO A 99 -9.63 19.95 -16.82
CA PRO A 99 -8.25 20.32 -17.11
C PRO A 99 -7.45 20.61 -15.84
N GLY A 100 -6.16 20.27 -15.86
CA GLY A 100 -5.27 20.44 -14.72
C GLY A 100 -4.00 19.65 -14.81
N VAL A 101 -3.15 19.81 -13.80
CA VAL A 101 -1.96 18.96 -13.60
C VAL A 101 -2.20 18.14 -12.34
N TYR A 102 -2.22 16.82 -12.51
CA TYR A 102 -2.51 15.87 -11.46
C TYR A 102 -1.30 14.98 -11.20
N LYS A 103 -1.09 14.63 -9.93
CA LYS A 103 -0.11 13.64 -9.52
C LYS A 103 -0.85 12.36 -9.11
N ALA A 104 -1.02 11.47 -10.07
CA ALA A 104 -1.56 10.13 -9.81
C ALA A 104 -0.58 9.33 -8.96
N VAL A 105 -1.07 8.67 -7.91
CA VAL A 105 -0.25 7.79 -7.07
C VAL A 105 -0.88 6.41 -6.96
N PHE A 106 -0.08 5.39 -7.22
CA PHE A 106 -0.41 4.00 -6.93
C PHE A 106 0.36 3.57 -5.69
N ALA A 107 -0.34 3.42 -4.58
CA ALA A 107 0.21 2.93 -3.32
C ALA A 107 -0.04 1.43 -3.24
N ALA A 108 1.01 0.64 -3.08
CA ALA A 108 0.95 -0.80 -3.12
C ALA A 108 1.67 -1.42 -1.92
N PHE A 109 1.16 -2.56 -1.44
CA PHE A 109 1.82 -3.26 -0.34
C PHE A 109 1.62 -4.77 -0.37
N ASN A 110 2.57 -5.46 0.26
CA ASN A 110 2.49 -6.88 0.63
C ASN A 110 2.51 -6.98 2.15
N ALA A 111 1.60 -7.77 2.73
CA ALA A 111 1.51 -7.96 4.17
C ALA A 111 1.57 -9.45 4.55
N ALA A 112 2.16 -9.75 5.71
CA ALA A 112 2.10 -11.05 6.34
C ALA A 112 2.11 -10.89 7.86
N GLY A 113 1.07 -11.42 8.53
CA GLY A 113 0.85 -11.15 9.95
C GLY A 113 0.65 -9.66 10.20
N THR A 114 1.44 -9.08 11.10
CA THR A 114 1.42 -7.64 11.42
C THR A 114 2.44 -6.83 10.63
N LYS A 115 3.26 -7.47 9.79
CA LYS A 115 4.33 -6.82 9.02
C LYS A 115 3.86 -6.50 7.61
N GLN A 116 4.24 -5.34 7.11
CA GLN A 116 3.91 -4.84 5.77
C GLN A 116 5.17 -4.29 5.08
N VAL A 117 5.23 -4.41 3.75
CA VAL A 117 6.26 -3.80 2.90
C VAL A 117 5.54 -3.03 1.79
N ASP A 118 5.87 -1.75 1.67
CA ASP A 118 5.17 -0.77 0.85
C ASP A 118 6.01 -0.29 -0.33
N ALA A 119 5.33 0.12 -1.39
CA ALA A 119 5.88 0.90 -2.49
C ALA A 119 4.83 1.89 -3.00
N ALA A 120 5.27 3.06 -3.45
CA ALA A 120 4.41 4.02 -4.12
C ALA A 120 5.02 4.43 -5.46
N LYS A 121 4.17 4.61 -6.47
CA LYS A 121 4.57 5.11 -7.79
C LYS A 121 3.74 6.31 -8.17
N GLU A 122 4.43 7.40 -8.46
CA GLU A 122 3.83 8.68 -8.86
C GLU A 122 3.93 8.86 -10.37
N ILE A 123 2.85 9.31 -11.00
CA ILE A 123 2.78 9.65 -12.42
C ILE A 123 2.17 11.04 -12.56
N ASN A 124 2.89 11.96 -13.20
CA ASN A 124 2.36 13.28 -13.51
C ASN A 124 1.50 13.22 -14.77
N ILE A 125 0.24 13.66 -14.66
CA ILE A 125 -0.74 13.71 -15.74
C ILE A 125 -1.12 15.17 -15.97
N THR A 126 -0.99 15.63 -17.20
CA THR A 126 -1.46 16.93 -17.67
C THR A 126 -2.74 16.73 -18.47
N VAL A 127 -3.78 17.49 -18.15
CA VAL A 127 -5.10 17.44 -18.80
C VAL A 127 -5.41 18.83 -19.33
N GLN A 128 -5.78 18.93 -20.62
CA GLN A 128 -6.03 20.18 -21.35
C GLN A 128 -7.46 20.28 -21.86
#